data_AF-A0A0Q6V3P9-F1
#
_entry.id   AF-A0A0Q6V3P9-F1
#
_cell.length_a   1.000
_cell.length_b   1.000
_cell.length_c   1.000
_cell.angle_alpha   90.00
_cell.angle_beta   90.00
_cell.angle_gamma   90.00
#
_symmetry.space_group_name_H-M   'P 1'
#
loop_
_entity.id
_entity.type
_entity.pdbx_description
1 polymer ?
#
loop_
_entity_poly.entity_id
_entity_poly.type
_entity_poly.pdbx_seq_one_letter_code
_entity_poly.pdbx_strand_id
1 'polypeptide(L)'
;MLLALAAGVPQQASATDTLPWKDPSNALVVDAYELNTIDWESLLSDKRIAAFISKASDGLPETFDCSGDHGGDTVAHCRTMWRKYSVSRELFQTRRLVARAAGLLWGSYHLARPGNPIDQANHFLDYAAPKDDEMMILDIEGIDPQKFMSLEDAQIFAGHIRARTGRYPVLYTNHNTARYIAAYRNDYPVLARLPIWYARYKPEVKGVFPMGNWDNYLLWQFSSGSNCGKRRCPYRVPGTLTDIDVNVAPMDKPELAKIWAQGNLLPAREPDPPLILAKIEMMPREAPVVCVASSGPPPLAFDPVVTSSVPRREANARGYRDF
;
A
#
# COMPACT_ATOMS: atom_id res chain seq x y z
N MET A 1 -27.92 47.40 5.34
CA MET A 1 -27.92 46.09 4.67
C MET A 1 -26.50 45.56 4.63
N LEU A 2 -26.21 44.47 5.32
CA LEU A 2 -24.99 43.70 5.16
C LEU A 2 -25.41 42.32 4.63
N LEU A 3 -25.11 42.03 3.37
CA LEU A 3 -25.26 40.67 2.85
C LEU A 3 -24.07 39.85 3.35
N ALA A 4 -24.32 38.94 4.28
CA ALA A 4 -23.39 37.88 4.59
C ALA A 4 -23.41 36.87 3.43
N LEU A 5 -22.38 36.90 2.58
CA LEU A 5 -22.12 35.83 1.62
C LEU A 5 -21.67 34.59 2.40
N ALA A 6 -22.61 33.69 2.70
CA ALA A 6 -22.30 32.36 3.16
C ALA A 6 -21.61 31.59 2.02
N ALA A 7 -20.28 31.60 2.00
CA ALA A 7 -19.51 30.74 1.13
C ALA A 7 -19.82 29.28 1.50
N GLY A 8 -20.54 28.58 0.64
CA GLY A 8 -20.84 27.17 0.83
C GLY A 8 -19.54 26.38 0.90
N VAL A 9 -19.37 25.59 1.96
CA VAL A 9 -18.32 24.57 2.00
C VAL A 9 -18.56 23.64 0.81
N PRO A 10 -17.56 23.39 -0.06
CA PRO A 10 -17.74 22.46 -1.17
C PRO A 10 -18.14 21.11 -0.59
N GLN A 11 -19.28 20.59 -1.06
CA GLN A 11 -19.88 19.37 -0.56
C GLN A 11 -19.06 18.17 -1.05
N GLN A 12 -17.96 17.88 -0.36
CA GLN A 12 -17.12 16.71 -0.57
C GLN A 12 -18.01 15.46 -0.59
N ALA A 13 -17.75 14.55 -1.53
CA ALA A 13 -18.55 13.35 -1.68
C ALA A 13 -18.64 12.61 -0.34
N SER A 14 -19.86 12.23 0.04
CA SER A 14 -20.10 11.46 1.26
C SER A 14 -19.64 10.03 1.06
N ALA A 15 -19.11 9.38 2.10
CA ALA A 15 -18.68 7.98 2.06
C ALA A 15 -19.85 6.98 2.08
N THR A 16 -20.87 7.28 1.27
CA THR A 16 -22.11 6.55 1.03
C THR A 16 -22.22 6.00 -0.39
N ASP A 17 -21.26 6.34 -1.26
CA ASP A 17 -21.34 6.10 -2.69
C ASP A 17 -21.19 4.61 -3.07
N THR A 18 -22.04 4.20 -4.00
CA THR A 18 -22.02 2.88 -4.65
C THR A 18 -21.44 3.05 -6.06
N LEU A 19 -20.32 2.38 -6.34
CA LEU A 19 -19.59 2.39 -7.61
C LEU A 19 -19.14 3.80 -8.08
N PRO A 20 -18.50 4.65 -7.24
CA PRO A 20 -18.16 6.04 -7.60
C PRO A 20 -17.25 6.18 -8.82
N TRP A 21 -16.51 5.14 -9.20
CA TRP A 21 -15.73 5.10 -10.44
C TRP A 21 -16.59 5.05 -11.72
N LYS A 22 -17.92 4.87 -11.61
CA LYS A 22 -18.87 5.06 -12.72
C LYS A 22 -19.29 6.51 -12.92
N ASP A 23 -19.09 7.38 -11.95
CA ASP A 23 -19.38 8.81 -12.10
C ASP A 23 -18.29 9.44 -12.99
N PRO A 24 -18.65 10.04 -14.15
CA PRO A 24 -17.66 10.65 -15.04
C PRO A 24 -16.96 11.88 -14.44
N SER A 25 -17.52 12.51 -13.40
CA SER A 25 -16.86 13.63 -12.71
C SER A 25 -15.67 13.18 -11.86
N ASN A 26 -15.72 11.97 -11.30
CA ASN A 26 -14.66 11.42 -10.47
C ASN A 26 -13.45 11.02 -11.32
N ALA A 27 -12.29 11.56 -10.94
CA ALA A 27 -10.99 11.24 -11.51
C ALA A 27 -10.57 9.80 -11.21
N LEU A 28 -9.93 9.16 -12.20
CA LEU A 28 -9.31 7.84 -12.04
C LEU A 28 -7.79 7.98 -11.88
N VAL A 29 -7.21 7.07 -11.11
CA VAL A 29 -5.75 6.97 -10.92
C VAL A 29 -5.33 5.52 -11.16
N VAL A 30 -4.32 5.33 -11.99
CA VAL A 30 -3.71 4.02 -12.23
C VAL A 30 -2.49 3.88 -11.33
N ASP A 31 -2.33 2.73 -10.69
CA ASP A 31 -1.09 2.36 -10.01
C ASP A 31 -0.46 1.11 -10.63
N ALA A 32 0.87 1.06 -10.63
CA ALA A 32 1.64 0.04 -11.32
C ALA A 32 2.99 -0.24 -10.65
N TYR A 33 3.47 -1.47 -10.82
CA TYR A 33 4.84 -1.88 -10.52
C TYR A 33 5.60 -2.24 -11.81
N GLU A 34 6.88 -2.55 -11.70
CA GLU A 34 7.82 -2.67 -12.82
C GLU A 34 7.44 -3.72 -13.88
N LEU A 35 6.66 -4.76 -13.52
CA LEU A 35 6.26 -5.81 -14.46
C LEU A 35 4.93 -5.55 -15.18
N ASN A 36 4.10 -4.58 -14.77
CA ASN A 36 2.90 -4.26 -15.55
C ASN A 36 3.31 -3.64 -16.89
N THR A 37 2.79 -4.16 -18.00
CA THR A 37 2.98 -3.56 -19.34
C THR A 37 1.93 -2.48 -19.59
N ILE A 38 2.37 -1.34 -20.15
CA ILE A 38 1.54 -0.16 -20.40
C ILE A 38 1.74 0.31 -21.85
N ASP A 39 0.68 0.22 -22.65
CA ASP A 39 0.53 1.01 -23.87
C ASP A 39 0.00 2.39 -23.49
N TRP A 40 0.90 3.38 -23.52
CA TRP A 40 0.61 4.75 -23.15
C TRP A 40 -0.34 5.46 -24.12
N GLU A 41 -0.34 5.13 -25.42
CA GLU A 41 -1.25 5.76 -26.38
C GLU A 41 -2.69 5.34 -26.08
N SER A 42 -2.90 4.03 -25.91
CA SER A 42 -4.19 3.50 -25.48
C SER A 42 -4.59 4.02 -24.09
N LEU A 43 -3.71 3.97 -23.08
CA LEU A 43 -4.03 4.45 -21.73
C LEU A 43 -4.48 5.92 -21.73
N LEU A 44 -3.77 6.77 -22.47
CA LEU A 44 -4.09 8.20 -22.57
C LEU A 44 -5.33 8.50 -23.41
N SER A 45 -5.94 7.50 -24.07
CA SER A 45 -7.27 7.65 -24.67
C SER A 45 -8.36 7.84 -23.60
N ASP A 46 -8.19 7.25 -22.42
CA ASP A 46 -9.10 7.46 -21.29
C ASP A 46 -8.84 8.81 -20.62
N LYS A 47 -9.64 9.79 -21.01
CA LYS A 47 -9.56 11.16 -20.49
C LYS A 47 -10.01 11.29 -19.04
N ARG A 48 -10.41 10.23 -18.33
CA ARG A 48 -10.66 10.25 -16.87
C ARG A 48 -9.41 9.97 -16.03
N ILE A 49 -8.39 9.32 -16.59
CA ILE A 49 -7.14 9.05 -15.87
C ILE A 49 -6.41 10.38 -15.61
N ALA A 50 -6.24 10.72 -14.34
CA ALA A 50 -5.69 11.99 -13.86
C ALA A 50 -4.27 11.86 -13.33
N ALA A 51 -3.91 10.68 -12.83
CA ALA A 51 -2.62 10.41 -12.23
C ALA A 51 -2.12 8.99 -12.51
N PHE A 52 -0.81 8.83 -12.41
CA PHE A 52 -0.11 7.56 -12.43
C PHE A 52 0.74 7.45 -11.16
N ILE A 53 0.58 6.36 -10.42
CA ILE A 53 1.39 6.01 -9.25
C ILE A 53 2.29 4.83 -9.63
N SER A 54 3.59 4.91 -9.33
CA SER A 54 4.52 3.81 -9.61
C SER A 54 5.19 3.31 -8.33
N LYS A 55 5.40 1.99 -8.23
CA LYS A 55 6.28 1.41 -7.22
C LYS A 55 7.68 2.01 -7.39
N ALA A 56 8.25 2.55 -6.31
CA ALA A 56 9.63 3.01 -6.29
C ALA A 56 10.53 1.99 -5.60
N SER A 57 10.17 1.55 -4.39
CA SER A 57 11.02 0.67 -3.59
C SER A 57 10.22 -0.35 -2.79
N ASP A 58 10.90 -1.40 -2.36
CA ASP A 58 10.38 -2.49 -1.53
C ASP A 58 11.44 -2.76 -0.46
N GLY A 59 11.09 -2.62 0.82
CA GLY A 59 11.99 -2.93 1.92
C GLY A 59 13.32 -2.17 1.95
N LEU A 60 14.31 -2.78 2.60
CA LEU A 60 15.68 -2.25 2.68
C LEU A 60 16.34 -2.21 1.30
N PRO A 61 17.31 -1.30 1.07
CA PRO A 61 18.06 -1.29 -0.19
C PRO A 61 18.86 -2.58 -0.34
N GLU A 62 18.79 -3.18 -1.53
CA GLU A 62 19.56 -4.37 -1.90
C GLU A 62 21.07 -4.15 -1.71
N THR A 63 21.77 -5.10 -1.09
CA THR A 63 23.21 -4.96 -0.82
C THR A 63 24.03 -5.34 -2.05
N PHE A 64 24.44 -4.33 -2.83
CA PHE A 64 25.23 -4.51 -4.06
C PHE A 64 26.75 -4.65 -3.85
N ASP A 65 27.23 -4.77 -2.61
CA ASP A 65 28.64 -5.00 -2.34
C ASP A 65 29.03 -6.43 -2.73
N CYS A 66 29.45 -6.60 -3.98
CA CYS A 66 29.95 -7.87 -4.49
C CYS A 66 31.42 -8.17 -4.07
N SER A 67 31.93 -7.59 -2.97
CA SER A 67 33.29 -7.83 -2.46
C SER A 67 33.39 -8.55 -1.11
N GLY A 68 32.29 -8.75 -0.38
CA GLY A 68 32.22 -9.48 0.90
C GLY A 68 31.56 -10.88 0.85
N ASP A 69 31.36 -11.52 2.00
CA ASP A 69 30.63 -12.79 2.12
C ASP A 69 29.14 -12.60 1.80
N HIS A 70 28.68 -13.13 0.67
CA HIS A 70 27.33 -12.89 0.11
C HIS A 70 26.17 -13.67 0.77
N GLY A 71 26.29 -14.11 2.03
CA GLY A 71 25.20 -14.82 2.73
C GLY A 71 24.73 -16.14 2.07
N GLY A 72 25.51 -16.69 1.13
CA GLY A 72 25.15 -17.86 0.31
C GLY A 72 25.00 -17.57 -1.19
N ASP A 73 24.92 -16.30 -1.59
CA ASP A 73 24.84 -15.91 -3.00
C ASP A 73 26.20 -15.89 -3.71
N THR A 74 26.18 -15.79 -5.03
CA THR A 74 27.40 -15.67 -5.85
C THR A 74 27.60 -14.24 -6.34
N VAL A 75 28.84 -13.86 -6.68
CA VAL A 75 29.14 -12.58 -7.38
C VAL A 75 28.26 -12.40 -8.63
N ALA A 76 27.91 -13.49 -9.32
CA ALA A 76 26.99 -13.47 -10.46
C ALA A 76 25.53 -13.18 -10.06
N HIS A 77 25.08 -13.68 -8.89
CA HIS A 77 23.78 -13.31 -8.32
C HIS A 77 23.76 -11.83 -7.93
N CYS A 78 24.75 -11.35 -7.16
CA CYS A 78 24.91 -9.94 -6.78
C CYS A 78 24.84 -8.99 -7.99
N ARG A 79 25.59 -9.28 -9.05
CA ARG A 79 25.54 -8.54 -10.33
C ARG A 79 24.18 -8.61 -11.03
N THR A 80 23.45 -9.71 -10.89
CA THR A 80 22.11 -9.88 -11.48
C THR A 80 21.07 -9.03 -10.74
N MET A 81 21.14 -8.99 -9.40
CA MET A 81 20.27 -8.16 -8.57
C MET A 81 20.52 -6.67 -8.84
N TRP A 82 21.78 -6.23 -8.89
CA TRP A 82 22.12 -4.86 -9.27
C TRP A 82 21.57 -4.47 -10.64
N ARG A 83 21.73 -5.33 -11.66
CA ARG A 83 21.17 -5.07 -13.01
C ARG A 83 19.66 -4.92 -12.99
N LYS A 84 18.93 -5.81 -12.29
CA LYS A 84 17.47 -5.71 -12.14
C LYS A 84 17.06 -4.40 -11.48
N TYR A 85 17.71 -4.04 -10.37
CA TYR A 85 17.44 -2.80 -9.65
C TYR A 85 17.69 -1.56 -10.52
N SER A 86 18.83 -1.49 -11.22
CA SER A 86 19.12 -0.39 -12.14
C SER A 86 18.10 -0.28 -13.28
N VAL A 87 17.75 -1.40 -13.93
CA VAL A 87 16.74 -1.41 -15.01
C VAL A 87 15.35 -1.02 -14.49
N SER A 88 14.96 -1.48 -13.30
CA SER A 88 13.71 -1.07 -12.64
C SER A 88 13.67 0.44 -12.40
N ARG A 89 14.80 1.03 -11.95
CA ARG A 89 14.89 2.48 -11.68
C ARG A 89 14.86 3.32 -12.95
N GLU A 90 15.51 2.88 -14.03
CA GLU A 90 15.41 3.53 -15.34
C GLU A 90 13.97 3.45 -15.89
N LEU A 91 13.29 2.32 -15.72
CA LEU A 91 11.88 2.17 -16.10
C LEU A 91 10.97 3.09 -15.28
N PHE A 92 11.18 3.20 -13.96
CA PHE A 92 10.45 4.13 -13.09
C PHE A 92 10.61 5.59 -13.56
N GLN A 93 11.85 6.05 -13.81
CA GLN A 93 12.08 7.42 -14.28
C GLN A 93 11.54 7.64 -15.70
N THR A 94 11.59 6.63 -16.58
CA THR A 94 10.98 6.70 -17.91
C THR A 94 9.46 6.85 -17.82
N ARG A 95 8.78 6.05 -17.00
CA ARG A 95 7.34 6.17 -16.76
C ARG A 95 6.97 7.53 -16.17
N ARG A 96 7.77 8.07 -15.25
CA ARG A 96 7.63 9.42 -14.68
C ARG A 96 7.67 10.50 -15.76
N LEU A 97 8.62 10.42 -16.69
CA LEU A 97 8.73 11.36 -17.80
C LEU A 97 7.53 11.27 -18.75
N VAL A 98 7.12 10.06 -19.16
CA VAL A 98 5.99 9.87 -20.08
C VAL A 98 4.67 10.32 -19.45
N ALA A 99 4.36 9.89 -18.23
CA ALA A 99 3.14 10.28 -17.52
C ALA A 99 3.03 11.80 -17.36
N ARG A 100 4.11 12.45 -16.91
CA ARG A 100 4.14 13.91 -16.70
C ARG A 100 4.10 14.68 -18.01
N ALA A 101 4.76 14.20 -19.08
CA ALA A 101 4.67 14.81 -20.41
C ALA A 101 3.24 14.74 -20.99
N ALA A 102 2.48 13.71 -20.63
CA ALA A 102 1.06 13.58 -20.96
C ALA A 102 0.10 14.36 -20.04
N GLY A 103 0.64 15.13 -19.08
CA GLY A 103 -0.16 15.93 -18.14
C GLY A 103 -0.79 15.13 -16.99
N LEU A 104 -0.37 13.89 -16.76
CA LEU A 104 -0.77 13.13 -15.57
C LEU A 104 0.01 13.60 -14.34
N LEU A 105 -0.66 13.63 -13.20
CA LEU A 105 -0.03 13.77 -11.88
C LEU A 105 0.81 12.52 -11.60
N TRP A 106 1.97 12.68 -10.95
CA TRP A 106 2.87 11.56 -10.64
C TRP A 106 2.94 11.27 -9.14
N GLY A 107 2.77 10.01 -8.76
CA GLY A 107 2.98 9.54 -7.40
C GLY A 107 3.94 8.36 -7.35
N SER A 108 4.51 8.11 -6.17
CA SER A 108 5.39 6.95 -5.97
C SER A 108 5.30 6.37 -4.58
N TYR A 109 5.33 5.04 -4.49
CA TYR A 109 5.14 4.31 -3.24
C TYR A 109 6.34 3.46 -2.83
N HIS A 110 6.47 3.28 -1.52
CA HIS A 110 7.39 2.36 -0.87
C HIS A 110 6.60 1.24 -0.19
N LEU A 111 6.83 -0.01 -0.61
CA LEU A 111 6.23 -1.18 0.02
C LEU A 111 7.04 -1.57 1.27
N ALA A 112 6.45 -1.33 2.44
CA ALA A 112 7.14 -1.35 3.71
C ALA A 112 7.31 -2.78 4.27
N ARG A 113 8.56 -3.18 4.54
CA ARG A 113 8.94 -4.53 5.01
C ARG A 113 9.49 -4.50 6.43
N PRO A 114 9.67 -5.67 7.09
CA PRO A 114 10.40 -5.74 8.34
C PRO A 114 11.85 -5.27 8.13
N GLY A 115 12.35 -4.42 9.02
CA GLY A 115 13.68 -3.82 8.93
C GLY A 115 13.68 -2.37 9.40
N ASN A 116 14.85 -1.73 9.43
CA ASN A 116 15.00 -0.36 9.93
C ASN A 116 14.14 0.64 9.12
N PRO A 117 13.21 1.40 9.76
CA PRO A 117 12.35 2.34 9.06
C PRO A 117 13.08 3.56 8.48
N ILE A 118 14.20 3.99 9.08
CA ILE A 118 14.98 5.13 8.60
C ILE A 118 15.73 4.75 7.32
N ASP A 119 16.29 3.54 7.27
CA ASP A 119 17.00 3.04 6.09
C ASP A 119 16.04 2.77 4.93
N GLN A 120 14.85 2.25 5.21
CA GLN A 120 13.75 2.12 4.24
C GLN A 120 13.27 3.48 3.71
N ALA A 121 13.14 4.48 4.59
CA ALA A 121 12.76 5.84 4.18
C ALA A 121 13.85 6.53 3.35
N ASN A 122 15.14 6.33 3.67
CA ASN A 122 16.26 6.79 2.84
C ASN A 122 16.24 6.10 1.47
N HIS A 123 16.07 4.77 1.42
CA HIS A 123 15.97 4.00 0.18
C HIS A 123 14.84 4.52 -0.73
N PHE A 124 13.65 4.81 -0.18
CA PHE A 124 12.58 5.43 -0.95
C PHE A 124 12.97 6.79 -1.53
N LEU A 125 13.53 7.68 -0.71
CA LEU A 125 13.93 9.04 -1.14
C LEU A 125 15.01 8.99 -2.22
N ASP A 126 16.01 8.12 -2.07
CA ASP A 126 17.13 7.98 -2.99
C ASP A 126 16.69 7.31 -4.31
N TYR A 127 15.80 6.31 -4.26
CA TYR A 127 15.27 5.67 -5.46
C TYR A 127 14.37 6.63 -6.25
N ALA A 128 13.33 7.17 -5.60
CA ALA A 128 12.27 7.93 -6.24
C ALA A 128 12.72 9.35 -6.63
N ALA A 129 13.53 10.00 -5.78
CA ALA A 129 13.87 11.41 -5.86
C ALA A 129 12.61 12.28 -6.10
N PRO A 130 11.64 12.28 -5.16
CA PRO A 130 10.33 12.90 -5.36
C PRO A 130 10.45 14.42 -5.49
N LYS A 131 9.69 15.00 -6.41
CA LYS A 131 9.55 16.47 -6.55
C LYS A 131 8.49 17.02 -5.62
N ASP A 132 8.53 18.33 -5.40
CA ASP A 132 7.61 19.07 -4.54
C ASP A 132 6.13 18.92 -4.95
N ASP A 133 5.87 18.64 -6.23
CA ASP A 133 4.53 18.46 -6.81
C ASP A 133 4.09 16.98 -6.94
N GLU A 134 4.89 16.04 -6.42
CA GLU A 134 4.63 14.60 -6.53
C GLU A 134 4.14 14.00 -5.20
N MET A 135 3.28 12.98 -5.31
CA MET A 135 2.75 12.26 -4.14
C MET A 135 3.78 11.21 -3.68
N MET A 136 4.04 11.19 -2.37
CA MET A 136 4.81 10.14 -1.69
C MET A 136 3.84 9.25 -0.93
N ILE A 137 3.98 7.93 -1.06
CA ILE A 137 3.10 6.95 -0.43
C ILE A 137 3.90 5.94 0.40
N LEU A 138 3.43 5.69 1.63
CA LEU A 138 3.82 4.56 2.46
C LEU A 138 2.78 3.45 2.28
N ASP A 139 3.19 2.32 1.73
CA ASP A 139 2.34 1.14 1.49
C ASP A 139 2.58 0.09 2.59
N ILE A 140 1.51 -0.23 3.33
CA ILE A 140 1.50 -1.25 4.40
C ILE A 140 0.30 -2.19 4.16
N GLU A 141 0.54 -3.36 3.56
CA GLU A 141 -0.51 -4.32 3.23
C GLU A 141 -0.97 -5.19 4.41
N GLY A 142 -0.40 -5.05 5.62
CA GLY A 142 -0.74 -5.90 6.76
C GLY A 142 -0.01 -5.55 8.06
N ILE A 143 -0.34 -6.28 9.13
CA ILE A 143 0.27 -6.16 10.47
C ILE A 143 1.01 -7.43 10.91
N ASP A 144 1.34 -8.31 9.95
CA ASP A 144 2.16 -9.49 10.18
C ASP A 144 3.64 -9.06 10.26
N PRO A 145 4.29 -9.12 11.43
CA PRO A 145 5.65 -8.60 11.62
C PRO A 145 6.72 -9.41 10.89
N GLN A 146 6.38 -10.57 10.32
CA GLN A 146 7.29 -11.33 9.46
C GLN A 146 7.25 -10.88 7.99
N LYS A 147 6.28 -10.02 7.60
CA LYS A 147 6.02 -9.64 6.19
C LYS A 147 5.98 -8.14 5.95
N PHE A 148 5.66 -7.35 6.97
CA PHE A 148 5.44 -5.91 6.88
C PHE A 148 6.17 -5.16 7.99
N MET A 149 6.45 -3.89 7.74
CA MET A 149 6.94 -2.95 8.75
C MET A 149 5.94 -2.87 9.93
N SER A 150 6.43 -2.73 11.17
CA SER A 150 5.55 -2.51 12.32
C SER A 150 4.84 -1.15 12.21
N LEU A 151 3.69 -0.99 12.87
CA LEU A 151 2.97 0.28 12.82
C LEU A 151 3.70 1.38 13.60
N GLU A 152 4.51 1.00 14.58
CA GLU A 152 5.43 1.84 15.32
C GLU A 152 6.56 2.35 14.41
N ASP A 153 7.24 1.44 13.69
CA ASP A 153 8.29 1.77 12.73
C ASP A 153 7.75 2.61 11.55
N ALA A 154 6.52 2.35 11.11
CA ALA A 154 5.84 3.13 10.09
C ALA A 154 5.61 4.60 10.49
N GLN A 155 5.42 4.91 11.79
CA GLN A 155 5.41 6.29 12.26
C GLN A 155 6.80 6.94 12.17
N ILE A 156 7.87 6.18 12.43
CA ILE A 156 9.26 6.64 12.29
C ILE A 156 9.57 6.91 10.81
N PHE A 157 9.20 6.00 9.89
CA PHE A 157 9.31 6.19 8.44
C PHE A 157 8.59 7.49 8.01
N ALA A 158 7.31 7.64 8.34
CA ALA A 158 6.53 8.81 7.95
C ALA A 158 7.08 10.13 8.54
N GLY A 159 7.59 10.07 9.77
CA GLY A 159 8.30 11.19 10.41
C GLY A 159 9.60 11.56 9.70
N HIS A 160 10.40 10.57 9.29
CA HIS A 160 11.67 10.79 8.57
C HIS A 160 11.45 11.36 7.17
N ILE A 161 10.44 10.84 6.42
CA ILE A 161 10.02 11.43 5.14
C ILE A 161 9.67 12.91 5.31
N ARG A 162 8.86 13.26 6.32
CA ARG A 162 8.56 14.67 6.61
C ARG A 162 9.79 15.48 6.98
N ALA A 163 10.70 14.95 7.81
CA ALA A 163 11.92 15.65 8.19
C ALA A 163 12.82 15.96 6.98
N ARG A 164 12.83 15.09 5.97
CA ARG A 164 13.64 15.23 4.75
C ARG A 164 12.99 16.04 3.64
N THR A 165 11.65 16.15 3.61
CA THR A 165 10.90 16.73 2.46
C THR A 165 9.91 17.83 2.83
N GLY A 166 9.72 18.11 4.12
CA GLY A 166 8.68 19.01 4.64
C GLY A 166 7.26 18.42 4.64
N ARG A 167 7.02 17.24 4.04
CA ARG A 167 5.70 16.67 3.80
C ARG A 167 5.56 15.25 4.34
N TYR A 168 4.45 14.95 5.03
CA TYR A 168 4.08 13.56 5.32
C TYR A 168 3.67 12.81 4.04
N PRO A 169 3.90 11.48 3.95
CA PRO A 169 3.36 10.66 2.87
C PRO A 169 1.85 10.40 3.05
N VAL A 170 1.20 9.95 1.97
CA VAL A 170 -0.11 9.30 1.99
C VAL A 170 0.06 7.87 2.50
N LEU A 171 -0.89 7.36 3.28
CA LEU A 171 -0.90 5.97 3.73
C LEU A 171 -1.73 5.12 2.76
N TYR A 172 -1.11 4.15 2.08
CA TYR A 172 -1.85 3.07 1.43
C TYR A 172 -2.01 1.88 2.37
N THR A 173 -3.24 1.39 2.52
CA THR A 173 -3.49 0.16 3.26
C THR A 173 -4.88 -0.46 2.97
N ASN A 174 -5.04 -1.74 3.33
CA ASN A 174 -6.31 -2.46 3.18
C ASN A 174 -7.28 -2.22 4.36
N HIS A 175 -8.54 -2.65 4.18
CA HIS A 175 -9.60 -2.49 5.18
C HIS A 175 -9.26 -2.99 6.61
N ASN A 176 -8.59 -4.13 6.76
CA ASN A 176 -8.32 -4.69 8.09
C ASN A 176 -7.28 -3.85 8.84
N THR A 177 -6.19 -3.49 8.17
CA THR A 177 -5.13 -2.65 8.73
C THR A 177 -5.62 -1.22 8.97
N ALA A 178 -6.39 -0.62 8.05
CA ALA A 178 -7.02 0.68 8.26
C ALA A 178 -7.92 0.69 9.51
N ARG A 179 -8.75 -0.34 9.67
CA ARG A 179 -9.65 -0.49 10.84
C ARG A 179 -8.86 -0.63 12.13
N TYR A 180 -7.73 -1.35 12.11
CA TYR A 180 -6.83 -1.47 13.25
C TYR A 180 -6.22 -0.12 13.63
N ILE A 181 -5.59 0.58 12.68
CA ILE A 181 -4.99 1.91 12.91
C ILE A 181 -6.04 2.91 13.43
N ALA A 182 -7.28 2.87 12.92
CA ALA A 182 -8.37 3.72 13.40
C ALA A 182 -8.79 3.42 14.86
N ALA A 183 -8.83 2.14 15.24
CA ALA A 183 -9.17 1.71 16.59
C ALA A 183 -8.05 2.05 17.59
N TYR A 184 -6.80 1.86 17.21
CA TYR A 184 -5.60 2.13 18.01
C TYR A 184 -4.96 3.49 17.70
N ARG A 185 -5.76 4.47 17.26
CA ARG A 185 -5.26 5.78 16.76
C ARG A 185 -4.53 6.65 17.80
N ASN A 186 -4.70 6.35 19.08
CA ASN A 186 -3.96 7.03 20.16
C ASN A 186 -2.54 6.45 20.32
N ASP A 187 -2.35 5.20 19.93
CA ASP A 187 -1.07 4.51 19.88
C ASP A 187 -0.35 4.83 18.54
N TYR A 188 -1.13 5.08 17.49
CA TYR A 188 -0.66 5.47 16.15
C TYR A 188 -1.07 6.90 15.72
N PRO A 189 -0.75 7.96 16.51
CA PRO A 189 -1.24 9.32 16.27
C PRO A 189 -0.75 9.96 14.97
N VAL A 190 0.32 9.46 14.34
CA VAL A 190 0.74 9.89 13.01
C VAL A 190 -0.01 9.12 11.93
N LEU A 191 0.06 7.77 11.92
CA LEU A 191 -0.55 6.96 10.85
C LEU A 191 -2.06 7.18 10.74
N ALA A 192 -2.76 7.24 11.87
CA ALA A 192 -4.20 7.44 11.92
C ALA A 192 -4.64 8.85 11.47
N ARG A 193 -3.71 9.71 11.04
CA ARG A 193 -3.96 11.06 10.53
C ARG A 193 -3.29 11.33 9.18
N LEU A 194 -2.59 10.36 8.58
CA LEU A 194 -2.14 10.47 7.18
C LEU A 194 -3.36 10.43 6.26
N PRO A 195 -3.40 11.18 5.14
CA PRO A 195 -4.43 10.97 4.11
C PRO A 195 -4.38 9.51 3.62
N ILE A 196 -5.55 8.88 3.43
CA ILE A 196 -5.62 7.43 3.15
C ILE A 196 -5.90 7.13 1.68
N TRP A 197 -5.02 6.32 1.08
CA TRP A 197 -5.28 5.56 -0.13
C TRP A 197 -5.77 4.17 0.30
N TYR A 198 -7.05 3.91 0.10
CA TYR A 198 -7.77 2.85 0.78
C TYR A 198 -8.05 1.68 -0.17
N ALA A 199 -7.53 0.48 0.11
CA ALA A 199 -7.79 -0.71 -0.70
C ALA A 199 -9.04 -1.47 -0.24
N ARG A 200 -10.06 -1.52 -1.10
CA ARG A 200 -11.31 -2.28 -0.87
C ARG A 200 -11.99 -2.71 -2.17
N TYR A 201 -11.87 -3.98 -2.51
CA TYR A 201 -12.47 -4.59 -3.70
C TYR A 201 -13.99 -4.89 -3.54
N LYS A 202 -14.81 -3.86 -3.30
CA LYS A 202 -16.27 -3.97 -3.09
C LYS A 202 -17.03 -2.90 -3.89
N PRO A 203 -18.34 -3.08 -4.16
CA PRO A 203 -19.15 -2.06 -4.84
C PRO A 203 -19.31 -0.73 -4.09
N GLU A 204 -19.16 -0.72 -2.76
CA GLU A 204 -19.44 0.45 -1.92
C GLU A 204 -18.60 0.48 -0.64
N VAL A 205 -18.47 1.68 -0.07
CA VAL A 205 -17.86 1.97 1.25
C VAL A 205 -18.88 2.38 2.31
N LYS A 206 -20.18 2.26 2.01
CA LYS A 206 -21.27 2.58 2.93
C LYS A 206 -21.09 1.87 4.29
N GLY A 207 -21.15 2.65 5.37
CA GLY A 207 -20.96 2.14 6.74
C GLY A 207 -19.52 1.77 7.12
N VAL A 208 -18.53 2.06 6.26
CA VAL A 208 -17.10 1.91 6.59
C VAL A 208 -16.53 3.20 7.18
N PHE A 209 -16.92 4.35 6.62
CA PHE A 209 -16.49 5.67 7.06
C PHE A 209 -17.66 6.43 7.71
N PRO A 210 -17.40 7.40 8.62
CA PRO A 210 -16.08 7.81 9.10
C PRO A 210 -15.36 6.71 9.91
N MET A 211 -14.05 6.59 9.73
CA MET A 211 -13.21 5.55 10.30
C MET A 211 -12.06 6.19 11.09
N GLY A 212 -12.16 6.24 12.42
CA GLY A 212 -11.19 6.97 13.24
C GLY A 212 -11.17 8.46 12.86
N ASN A 213 -10.03 8.97 12.43
CA ASN A 213 -9.92 10.36 11.95
C ASN A 213 -10.23 10.55 10.46
N TRP A 214 -10.49 9.47 9.70
CA TRP A 214 -10.82 9.57 8.28
C TRP A 214 -12.32 9.80 8.08
N ASP A 215 -12.71 11.02 7.68
CA ASP A 215 -14.06 11.31 7.17
C ASP A 215 -14.35 10.61 5.84
N ASN A 216 -13.35 10.58 4.95
CA ASN A 216 -13.41 9.95 3.64
C ASN A 216 -12.01 9.48 3.20
N TYR A 217 -11.94 8.77 2.07
CA TYR A 217 -10.69 8.39 1.41
C TYR A 217 -10.14 9.53 0.53
N LEU A 218 -8.80 9.59 0.37
CA LEU A 218 -8.16 10.42 -0.67
C LEU A 218 -8.23 9.71 -2.03
N LEU A 219 -7.87 8.43 -2.03
CA LEU A 219 -7.99 7.52 -3.17
C LEU A 219 -8.62 6.20 -2.67
N TRP A 220 -9.45 5.57 -3.50
CA TRP A 220 -9.97 4.23 -3.23
C TRP A 220 -9.54 3.27 -4.34
N GLN A 221 -8.69 2.29 -4.01
CA GLN A 221 -8.37 1.17 -4.91
C GLN A 221 -9.55 0.18 -4.91
N PHE A 222 -10.28 0.16 -6.03
CA PHE A 222 -11.51 -0.61 -6.18
C PHE A 222 -11.36 -1.78 -7.16
N SER A 223 -10.36 -1.73 -8.03
CA SER A 223 -10.01 -2.77 -8.99
C SER A 223 -8.57 -3.21 -8.80
N SER A 224 -8.34 -4.51 -8.90
CA SER A 224 -7.01 -5.13 -9.02
C SER A 224 -7.08 -6.45 -9.75
N GLY A 225 -5.94 -7.10 -10.00
CA GLY A 225 -5.88 -8.46 -10.54
C GLY A 225 -6.70 -9.51 -9.74
N SER A 226 -7.05 -9.21 -8.49
CA SER A 226 -7.90 -10.07 -7.64
C SER A 226 -9.39 -10.07 -8.03
N ASN A 227 -9.89 -8.99 -8.64
CA ASN A 227 -11.30 -8.83 -9.00
C ASN A 227 -11.54 -8.44 -10.48
N CYS A 228 -10.47 -8.19 -11.24
CA CYS A 228 -10.47 -8.00 -12.68
C CYS A 228 -9.96 -9.25 -13.41
N GLY A 229 -10.85 -9.91 -14.15
CA GLY A 229 -10.52 -11.03 -15.03
C GLY A 229 -11.25 -10.94 -16.36
N LYS A 230 -11.17 -11.97 -17.21
CA LYS A 230 -11.74 -11.94 -18.57
C LYS A 230 -13.25 -11.66 -18.62
N ARG A 231 -14.03 -12.22 -17.69
CA ARG A 231 -15.51 -12.13 -17.66
C ARG A 231 -16.09 -10.95 -16.88
N ARG A 232 -15.40 -10.51 -15.83
CA ARG A 232 -15.84 -9.45 -14.91
C ARG A 232 -14.64 -8.61 -14.52
N CYS A 233 -14.80 -7.30 -14.50
CA CYS A 233 -13.79 -6.36 -14.07
C CYS A 233 -14.50 -5.05 -13.68
N PRO A 234 -14.19 -4.43 -12.53
CA PRO A 234 -14.81 -3.18 -12.10
C PRO A 234 -14.62 -2.03 -13.10
N TYR A 235 -13.43 -1.93 -13.70
CA TYR A 235 -13.07 -0.97 -14.74
C TYR A 235 -11.92 -1.52 -15.59
N ARG A 236 -12.00 -1.39 -16.92
CA ARG A 236 -10.89 -1.75 -17.83
C ARG A 236 -10.24 -0.49 -18.34
N VAL A 237 -9.02 -0.24 -17.90
CA VAL A 237 -8.17 0.81 -18.50
C VAL A 237 -7.73 0.32 -19.88
N PRO A 238 -7.87 1.13 -20.95
CA PRO A 238 -7.31 0.79 -22.25
C PRO A 238 -5.77 0.74 -22.18
N GLY A 239 -5.12 -0.12 -22.96
CA GLY A 239 -3.65 -0.20 -22.98
C GLY A 239 -3.00 -0.94 -21.81
N THR A 240 -3.77 -1.55 -20.91
CA THR A 240 -3.26 -2.32 -19.78
C THR A 240 -3.81 -3.75 -19.77
N LEU A 241 -3.11 -4.63 -19.06
CA LEU A 241 -3.60 -5.96 -18.73
C LEU A 241 -4.58 -5.91 -17.53
N THR A 242 -5.14 -7.07 -17.14
CA THR A 242 -6.17 -7.16 -16.08
C THR A 242 -5.61 -7.17 -14.66
N ASP A 243 -4.30 -7.24 -14.51
CA ASP A 243 -3.52 -7.12 -13.27
C ASP A 243 -3.14 -5.67 -12.93
N ILE A 244 -3.58 -4.68 -13.73
CA ILE A 244 -3.44 -3.28 -13.35
C ILE A 244 -4.41 -2.93 -12.22
N ASP A 245 -3.93 -2.11 -11.30
CA ASP A 245 -4.72 -1.63 -10.18
C ASP A 245 -5.32 -0.25 -10.52
N VAL A 246 -6.60 -0.07 -10.18
CA VAL A 246 -7.38 1.12 -10.57
C VAL A 246 -8.07 1.72 -9.36
N ASN A 247 -7.91 3.04 -9.26
CA ASN A 247 -8.30 3.86 -8.15
C ASN A 247 -9.25 4.97 -8.58
N VAL A 248 -10.08 5.42 -7.66
CA VAL A 248 -10.94 6.60 -7.84
C VAL A 248 -10.64 7.64 -6.78
N ALA A 249 -10.57 8.91 -7.19
CA ALA A 249 -10.61 10.06 -6.31
C ALA A 249 -12.06 10.60 -6.27
N PRO A 250 -12.59 11.01 -5.10
CA PRO A 250 -13.96 11.53 -4.97
C PRO A 250 -14.08 13.01 -5.38
N MET A 251 -13.44 13.38 -6.50
CA MET A 251 -13.31 14.74 -7.02
C MET A 251 -12.81 14.74 -8.48
N ASP A 252 -12.87 15.88 -9.15
CA ASP A 252 -12.37 16.03 -10.52
C ASP A 252 -10.83 16.15 -10.61
N LYS A 253 -10.27 16.22 -11.83
CA LYS A 253 -8.80 16.34 -11.98
C LYS A 253 -8.23 17.67 -11.48
N PRO A 254 -8.81 18.85 -11.82
CA PRO A 254 -8.38 20.12 -11.25
C PRO A 254 -8.38 20.16 -9.72
N GLU A 255 -9.36 19.53 -9.06
CA GLU A 255 -9.43 19.42 -7.60
C GLU A 255 -8.37 18.47 -7.05
N LEU A 256 -8.24 17.27 -7.64
CA LEU A 256 -7.20 16.31 -7.27
C LEU A 256 -5.79 16.92 -7.38
N ALA A 257 -5.52 17.68 -8.45
CA ALA A 257 -4.22 18.33 -8.66
C ALA A 257 -3.85 19.32 -7.55
N LYS A 258 -4.83 20.04 -6.96
CA LYS A 258 -4.59 21.01 -5.86
C LYS A 258 -4.10 20.32 -4.58
N ILE A 259 -4.50 19.06 -4.36
CA ILE A 259 -4.19 18.31 -3.13
C ILE A 259 -3.21 17.16 -3.34
N TRP A 260 -2.78 16.89 -4.58
CA TRP A 260 -1.96 15.74 -4.95
C TRP A 260 -0.65 15.66 -4.16
N ALA A 261 -0.02 16.81 -3.96
CA ALA A 261 1.25 16.96 -3.26
C ALA A 261 1.11 17.29 -1.76
N GLN A 262 -0.10 17.18 -1.18
CA GLN A 262 -0.32 17.53 0.23
C GLN A 262 0.56 16.73 1.19
N GLY A 263 0.97 17.36 2.30
CA GLY A 263 1.85 16.75 3.31
C GLY A 263 1.41 16.98 4.75
N ASN A 264 0.15 17.39 4.96
CA ASN A 264 -0.41 17.70 6.28
C ASN A 264 -1.10 16.47 6.89
N LEU A 265 -1.04 16.36 8.23
CA LEU A 265 -1.91 15.44 8.95
C LEU A 265 -3.35 15.98 8.97
N LEU A 266 -4.31 15.09 8.72
CA LEU A 266 -5.74 15.32 8.95
C LEU A 266 -6.00 15.74 10.40
N PRO A 267 -7.10 16.44 10.72
CA PRO A 267 -7.45 16.76 12.10
C PRO A 267 -7.69 15.48 12.93
N ALA A 268 -7.38 15.53 14.22
CA ALA A 268 -7.82 14.49 15.16
C ALA A 268 -9.30 14.70 15.51
N ARG A 269 -10.04 13.62 15.80
CA ARG A 269 -11.47 13.67 16.14
C ARG A 269 -11.74 13.34 17.61
N GLU A 270 -12.58 14.16 18.22
CA GLU A 270 -13.12 14.01 19.57
C GLU A 270 -14.64 14.23 19.55
N PRO A 271 -15.43 13.50 20.37
CA PRO A 271 -15.04 12.32 21.15
C PRO A 271 -14.93 11.06 20.28
N ASP A 272 -14.41 9.97 20.86
CA ASP A 272 -14.20 8.68 20.20
C ASP A 272 -15.49 8.09 19.57
N PRO A 273 -15.58 7.94 18.23
CA PRO A 273 -16.61 7.10 17.63
C PRO A 273 -16.36 5.66 18.12
N PRO A 274 -17.33 4.97 18.72
CA PRO A 274 -17.07 3.76 19.50
C PRO A 274 -16.56 2.58 18.66
N LEU A 275 -15.26 2.53 18.42
CA LEU A 275 -14.52 1.43 17.82
C LEU A 275 -14.22 0.30 18.84
N ILE A 276 -14.91 0.32 19.98
CA ILE A 276 -14.85 -0.68 21.05
C ILE A 276 -15.10 -2.09 20.48
N LEU A 277 -16.10 -2.24 19.61
CA LEU A 277 -16.39 -3.54 18.97
C LEU A 277 -15.24 -3.99 18.06
N ALA A 278 -14.60 -3.07 17.32
CA ALA A 278 -13.45 -3.37 16.50
C ALA A 278 -12.24 -3.81 17.34
N LYS A 279 -12.00 -3.18 18.50
CA LYS A 279 -10.97 -3.64 19.46
C LYS A 279 -11.28 -5.05 19.97
N ILE A 280 -12.51 -5.32 20.42
CA ILE A 280 -12.92 -6.65 20.93
C ILE A 280 -12.74 -7.74 19.87
N GLU A 281 -13.08 -7.46 18.60
CA GLU A 281 -12.86 -8.40 17.48
C GLU A 281 -11.39 -8.62 17.11
N MET A 282 -10.51 -7.66 17.42
CA MET A 282 -9.07 -7.71 17.11
C MET A 282 -8.20 -8.21 18.27
N MET A 283 -8.73 -8.26 19.50
CA MET A 283 -8.01 -8.87 20.61
C MET A 283 -7.75 -10.35 20.30
N PRO A 284 -6.51 -10.85 20.52
CA PRO A 284 -6.24 -12.28 20.39
C PRO A 284 -7.22 -13.05 21.28
N ARG A 285 -7.92 -14.03 20.70
CA ARG A 285 -8.65 -14.99 21.54
C ARG A 285 -7.61 -15.73 22.37
N GLU A 286 -7.60 -15.47 23.67
CA GLU A 286 -6.81 -16.27 24.61
C GLU A 286 -7.15 -17.74 24.38
N ALA A 287 -6.13 -18.56 24.13
CA ALA A 287 -6.32 -20.00 24.10
C ALA A 287 -6.82 -20.42 25.48
N PRO A 288 -7.85 -21.29 25.58
CA PRO A 288 -8.37 -21.71 26.87
C PRO A 288 -7.24 -22.32 27.70
N VAL A 289 -7.05 -21.79 28.91
CA VAL A 289 -5.99 -22.24 29.83
C VAL A 289 -6.24 -23.71 30.16
N VAL A 290 -5.47 -24.60 29.54
CA VAL A 290 -5.47 -26.02 29.87
C VAL A 290 -4.70 -26.18 31.18
N CYS A 291 -5.43 -26.24 32.29
CA CYS A 291 -4.88 -26.56 33.60
C CYS A 291 -4.34 -28.01 33.60
N VAL A 292 -3.05 -28.17 33.31
CA VAL A 292 -2.38 -29.48 33.39
C VAL A 292 -2.13 -29.81 34.87
N ALA A 293 -2.93 -30.71 35.42
CA ALA A 293 -2.68 -31.29 36.74
C ALA A 293 -1.45 -32.22 36.67
N SER A 294 -0.45 -31.96 37.51
CA SER A 294 0.81 -32.71 37.54
C SER A 294 0.72 -33.97 38.43
N SER A 295 1.04 -35.14 37.88
CA SER A 295 1.41 -36.33 38.68
C SER A 295 2.41 -37.19 37.91
N GLY A 296 3.59 -37.41 38.52
CA GLY A 296 4.72 -38.16 37.97
C GLY A 296 4.65 -39.69 38.18
N PRO A 297 5.72 -40.42 37.81
CA PRO A 297 5.68 -41.79 37.22
C PRO A 297 6.14 -42.87 38.26
N PRO A 298 6.41 -44.19 37.97
CA PRO A 298 7.21 -44.81 36.87
C PRO A 298 6.75 -46.26 36.44
N PRO A 299 7.57 -47.21 35.91
CA PRO A 299 8.69 -47.17 34.94
C PRO A 299 8.63 -48.16 33.72
N LEU A 300 9.45 -47.89 32.69
CA LEU A 300 10.24 -48.80 31.80
C LEU A 300 9.62 -49.90 30.89
N ALA A 301 9.96 -49.84 29.59
CA ALA A 301 10.50 -50.97 28.78
C ALA A 301 11.15 -50.48 27.43
N PHE A 302 12.13 -51.23 26.94
CA PHE A 302 12.72 -51.16 25.57
C PHE A 302 12.30 -52.44 24.80
N ASP A 303 12.46 -52.68 23.49
CA ASP A 303 13.11 -52.04 22.31
C ASP A 303 12.47 -52.72 21.04
N PRO A 304 13.01 -52.71 19.78
CA PRO A 304 13.89 -51.78 19.05
C PRO A 304 13.37 -51.39 17.61
N VAL A 305 14.13 -50.52 16.94
CA VAL A 305 14.28 -50.23 15.49
C VAL A 305 13.39 -50.98 14.45
N VAL A 306 12.68 -50.21 13.61
CA VAL A 306 12.44 -50.52 12.18
C VAL A 306 12.62 -49.24 11.33
N THR A 307 13.31 -49.37 10.19
CA THR A 307 13.60 -48.29 9.23
C THR A 307 12.53 -48.15 8.14
N SER A 308 12.21 -46.94 7.70
CA SER A 308 11.89 -46.68 6.27
C SER A 308 12.16 -45.22 5.88
N SER A 309 12.29 -44.97 4.58
CA SER A 309 13.02 -43.82 4.04
C SER A 309 12.28 -43.11 2.90
N VAL A 310 12.15 -41.77 3.00
CA VAL A 310 12.17 -40.80 1.86
C VAL A 310 10.91 -40.83 0.95
N PRO A 311 10.53 -39.77 0.19
CA PRO A 311 11.03 -38.38 0.11
C PRO A 311 10.01 -37.27 0.45
N ARG A 312 10.53 -36.05 0.71
CA ARG A 312 9.78 -34.79 0.52
C ARG A 312 9.45 -34.58 -0.96
N ARG A 313 8.24 -34.09 -1.28
CA ARG A 313 7.97 -33.50 -2.60
C ARG A 313 8.37 -32.02 -2.61
N GLU A 314 9.33 -31.68 -3.46
CA GLU A 314 9.55 -30.29 -3.89
C GLU A 314 8.39 -29.84 -4.78
N ALA A 315 8.02 -28.57 -4.69
CA ALA A 315 7.09 -27.91 -5.59
C ALA A 315 7.76 -26.69 -6.25
N ASN A 316 8.81 -26.95 -7.03
CA ASN A 316 9.36 -25.96 -7.95
C ASN A 316 8.40 -25.80 -9.15
N ALA A 317 7.75 -24.64 -9.26
CA ALA A 317 6.96 -24.26 -10.43
C ALA A 317 7.48 -22.93 -11.02
N ARG A 318 8.68 -22.98 -11.61
CA ARG A 318 9.11 -21.94 -12.56
C ARG A 318 8.21 -22.00 -13.78
N GLY A 319 7.62 -20.87 -14.19
CA GLY A 319 6.80 -20.85 -15.38
C GLY A 319 6.25 -19.48 -15.73
N TYR A 320 7.10 -18.57 -16.22
CA TYR A 320 6.81 -17.91 -17.50
C TYR A 320 8.15 -17.77 -18.25
N ARG A 321 8.17 -18.31 -19.46
CA ARG A 321 9.26 -18.15 -20.43
C ARG A 321 8.80 -17.14 -21.48
N ASP A 322 9.81 -16.56 -22.12
CA ASP A 322 9.75 -15.72 -23.31
C ASP A 322 9.25 -14.28 -23.07
N PHE A 323 10.25 -13.39 -23.09
CA PHE A 323 10.23 -11.92 -23.05
C PHE A 323 10.07 -11.25 -21.67
#